data_AF-A0A9D8EFH6-F1
#
_entry.id   AF-A0A9D8EFH6-F1
#
_cell.length_a   1.000
_cell.length_b   1.000
_cell.length_c   1.000
_cell.angle_alpha   90.00
_cell.angle_beta   90.00
_cell.angle_gamma   90.00
#
_symmetry.space_group_name_H-M   'P 1'
#
loop_
_entity.id
_entity.type
_entity.pdbx_description
1 polymer ?
#
loop_
_entity_poly.entity_id
_entity_poly.type
_entity_poly.pdbx_seq_one_letter_code
_entity_poly.pdbx_strand_id
1 'polypeptide(L)' 'MTQWKCSDCGYNFSSDNFPEICPSCQHKCTFSDVTCYIPECGGEGNIDTRLLGSSKDNKQ' A
#
# COMPACT_ATOMS: atom_id res chain seq x y z
N MET A 1 -0.69 7.09 10.44
CA MET A 1 0.41 6.69 9.54
C MET A 1 -0.21 5.91 8.40
N THR A 2 0.05 6.30 7.16
CA THR A 2 -0.52 5.64 5.97
C THR A 2 0.38 4.49 5.54
N GLN A 3 -0.23 3.37 5.18
CA GLN A 3 0.47 2.22 4.64
C GLN A 3 0.56 2.36 3.13
N TRP A 4 1.78 2.38 2.60
CA TRP A 4 2.06 2.51 1.19
C TRP A 4 2.59 1.19 0.65
N LYS A 5 2.19 0.85 -0.56
CA LYS A 5 2.70 -0.30 -1.29
C LYS A 5 3.20 0.13 -2.66
N CYS A 6 4.44 -0.22 -2.98
CA CYS A 6 5.02 -0.06 -4.30
C CYS A 6 4.32 -1.01 -5.29
N SER A 7 3.77 -0.46 -6.37
CA SER A 7 3.11 -1.23 -7.42
C SER A 7 4.10 -1.97 -8.33
N ASP A 8 5.37 -1.61 -8.31
CA ASP A 8 6.42 -2.18 -9.17
C ASP A 8 7.07 -3.42 -8.55
N CYS A 9 7.59 -3.28 -7.32
CA CYS A 9 8.28 -4.36 -6.62
C CYS A 9 7.47 -5.02 -5.50
N GLY A 10 6.32 -4.45 -5.11
CA GLY A 10 5.51 -4.94 -3.99
C GLY A 10 6.01 -4.53 -2.59
N TYR A 11 7.03 -3.68 -2.50
CA TYR A 11 7.55 -3.18 -1.22
C TYR A 11 6.49 -2.38 -0.46
N ASN A 12 6.24 -2.70 0.80
CA ASN A 12 5.28 -2.01 1.65
C ASN A 12 5.98 -1.33 2.84
N PHE A 13 5.49 -0.14 3.22
CA PHE A 13 6.03 0.63 4.34
C PHE A 13 4.99 1.62 4.87
N SER A 14 5.14 2.00 6.13
CA SER A 14 4.28 2.98 6.80
C SER A 14 4.95 4.36 6.81
N SER A 15 4.33 5.36 6.19
CA SER A 15 4.85 6.74 6.17
C SER A 15 3.74 7.75 5.93
N ASP A 16 3.94 9.00 6.32
CA ASP A 16 3.02 10.10 6.00
C ASP A 16 3.19 10.56 4.54
N ASN A 17 4.44 10.54 4.05
CA ASN A 17 4.80 10.92 2.69
C ASN A 17 5.60 9.79 2.02
N PHE A 18 5.30 9.51 0.76
CA PHE A 18 6.04 8.56 -0.06
C PHE A 18 7.02 9.28 -1.00
N PRO A 19 8.23 8.73 -1.23
CA PRO A 19 9.16 9.29 -2.19
C PRO A 19 8.74 8.98 -3.64
N GLU A 20 9.13 9.81 -4.60
CA GLU A 20 8.96 9.51 -6.04
C GLU A 20 9.75 8.25 -6.47
N ILE A 21 10.88 8.00 -5.80
CA ILE A 21 11.77 6.87 -6.07
C ILE A 21 11.63 5.86 -4.93
N CYS A 22 11.35 4.60 -5.27
CA CYS A 22 11.22 3.55 -4.30
C CYS A 22 12.57 3.19 -3.65
N PRO A 23 12.69 3.12 -2.31
CA PRO A 23 13.94 2.76 -1.66
C PRO A 23 14.33 1.29 -1.86
N SER A 24 13.38 0.42 -2.26
CA SER A 24 13.64 -1.00 -2.48
C SER A 24 14.12 -1.31 -3.88
N CYS A 25 13.50 -0.76 -4.93
CA CYS A 25 13.91 -0.98 -6.33
C CYS A 25 14.64 0.22 -6.97
N GLN A 26 14.79 1.33 -6.26
CA GLN A 26 15.54 2.54 -6.66
C GLN A 26 15.09 3.17 -7.98
N HIS A 27 13.84 2.92 -8.41
CA HIS A 27 13.24 3.50 -9.61
C HIS A 27 12.00 4.32 -9.27
N LYS A 28 11.55 5.14 -10.23
CA LYS A 28 10.30 5.89 -10.11
C LYS A 28 9.12 4.94 -10.16
N CYS A 29 8.40 4.83 -9.04
CA CYS A 29 7.31 3.87 -8.89
C CYS A 29 6.07 4.55 -8.32
N THR A 30 4.90 3.99 -8.61
CA THR A 30 3.65 4.43 -8.00
C THR A 30 3.44 3.70 -6.68
N PHE A 31 3.04 4.45 -5.66
CA PHE A 31 2.65 3.92 -4.36
C PHE A 31 1.13 3.96 -4.24
N SER A 32 0.53 2.81 -3.92
CA SER A 32 -0.87 2.71 -3.58
C SER A 32 -1.04 2.72 -2.07
N ASP A 33 -1.99 3.51 -1.60
CA ASP A 33 -2.45 3.41 -0.23
C ASP A 33 -3.10 2.04 0.00
N VAL A 34 -2.60 1.34 1.00
CA VAL A 34 -3.07 0.02 1.44
C VAL A 34 -3.46 0.04 2.91
N THR A 35 -3.76 1.22 3.44
CA THR A 35 -4.14 1.40 4.83
C THR A 35 -5.47 0.72 5.09
N CYS A 36 -5.50 -0.11 6.13
CA CYS A 36 -6.73 -0.73 6.58
C CYS A 36 -7.60 0.29 7.33
N TYR A 37 -8.62 0.82 6.66
CA TYR A 37 -9.61 1.71 7.29
C TYR A 37 -10.84 0.97 7.85
N ILE A 38 -10.93 -0.34 7.60
CA ILE A 38 -12.06 -1.16 8.01
C ILE A 38 -11.68 -1.90 9.30
N PRO A 39 -12.50 -1.84 10.38
CA PRO A 39 -12.20 -2.51 11.64
C PRO A 39 -12.02 -4.03 11.48
N GLU A 40 -12.75 -4.63 10.54
CA GLU A 40 -12.71 -6.07 10.24
C GLU A 40 -11.41 -6.52 9.55
N CYS A 41 -10.68 -5.60 8.90
CA CYS A 41 -9.41 -5.93 8.24
C CYS A 41 -8.21 -5.81 9.20
N GLY A 42 -8.40 -5.25 10.40
CA GLY A 42 -7.37 -5.08 11.43
C GLY A 42 -7.33 -3.70 12.07
N GLY A 43 -8.05 -2.71 11.52
CA GLY A 43 -8.12 -1.36 12.08
C GLY A 43 -6.91 -0.47 11.78
N GLU A 44 -6.94 0.73 12.35
CA GLU A 44 -5.96 1.79 12.10
C GLU A 44 -4.53 1.35 12.44
N GLY A 45 -3.64 1.43 11.44
CA GLY A 45 -2.23 1.02 11.55
C GLY A 45 -1.89 -0.32 10.91
N ASN A 46 -2.89 -1.13 10.55
CA ASN A 46 -2.68 -2.38 9.84
C ASN A 46 -2.71 -2.20 8.31
N ILE A 47 -2.05 -3.13 7.61
CA ILE A 47 -2.05 -3.20 6.15
C ILE A 47 -3.20 -4.09 5.70
N ASP A 48 -4.02 -3.62 4.77
CA ASP A 48 -5.06 -4.44 4.17
C ASP A 48 -4.41 -5.47 3.23
N THR A 49 -4.37 -6.73 3.67
CA THR A 49 -3.76 -7.83 2.91
C THR A 49 -4.50 -8.10 1.59
N ARG A 50 -5.78 -7.70 1.47
CA ARG A 50 -6.55 -7.78 0.23
C ARG A 50 -6.02 -6.82 -0.83
N LEU A 51 -5.41 -5.71 -0.40
CA LEU A 51 -4.76 -4.75 -1.30
C LEU A 51 -3.30 -5.13 -1.62
N LEU A 52 -2.70 -6.03 -0.83
CA LEU A 52 -1.37 -6.59 -1.11
C LEU A 52 -1.38 -7.65 -2.23
N GLY A 53 -2.46 -8.41 -2.39
CA GLY A 53 -2.57 -9.48 -3.37
C GLY A 53 -3.64 -9.22 -4.42
N SER A 54 -3.23 -8.62 -5.54
CA SER A 54 -3.95 -8.59 -6.81
C SER A 54 -5.09 -7.57 -6.98
N SER A 55 -5.00 -6.94 -8.14
CA SER A 55 -5.95 -6.07 -8.80
C SER A 55 -7.40 -6.57 -8.79
N LYS A 56 -8.31 -5.59 -8.79
CA LYS A 56 -9.76 -5.64 -9.10
C LYS A 56 -10.70 -5.88 -7.91
N ASP A 57 -10.93 -4.84 -7.11
CA ASP A 57 -12.31 -4.62 -6.66
C ASP A 57 -13.06 -3.91 -7.80
N ASN A 58 -13.65 -4.76 -8.62
CA ASN A 58 -14.73 -4.39 -9.49
C ASN A 58 -15.88 -3.95 -8.58
N LYS A 59 -16.17 -2.64 -8.58
CA LYS A 59 -17.50 -2.12 -8.27
C LYS A 59 -18.56 -3.08 -8.82
N GLN A 60 -19.30 -3.73 -7.94
CA GLN A 60 -20.64 -4.24 -8.22
C GLN A 60 -21.54 -3.97 -7.02
#